data_AF-A0A5E4LBX0-F1
#
_entry.id   AF-A0A5E4LBX0-F1
#
_cell.length_a   1.000
_cell.length_b   1.000
_cell.length_c   1.000
_cell.angle_alpha   90.00
_cell.angle_beta   90.00
_cell.angle_gamma   90.00
#
_symmetry.space_group_name_H-M   'P 1'
#
loop_
_entity.id
_entity.type
_entity.pdbx_description
1 polymer ?
#
loop_
_entity_poly.entity_id
_entity_poly.type
_entity_poly.pdbx_seq_one_letter_code
_entity_poly.pdbx_strand_id
1 'polypeptide(L)'
;MDVKFSKKGDGHGNETTGIQTGRRRFAAPLMKEPDPRELGKLRDEIDRADAELVFLLKKFSDGTRKNGRGTPVRNAELQLKAIERAKKSALELRINEATFAEVFTSINEIFGAVPRNGSDGTEKIEAQIMQALYERANTAKEVKKAKDALGLPMRDEAREQQVLDNIRKKAGEGGLNPEKAALVGPIIIQFFICEETVVESPKR
;
A
#
# COMPACT_ATOMS: atom_id res chain seq x y z
N MET A 1 -34.70 83.33 -14.57
CA MET A 1 -35.13 83.37 -15.98
C MET A 1 -35.63 81.99 -16.34
N ASP A 2 -36.92 81.89 -16.65
CA ASP A 2 -37.60 80.73 -17.23
C ASP A 2 -36.93 80.29 -18.54
N VAL A 3 -36.80 78.98 -18.75
CA VAL A 3 -37.24 78.32 -20.01
C VAL A 3 -37.70 76.89 -19.68
N LYS A 4 -39.00 76.63 -19.90
CA LYS A 4 -39.58 75.28 -20.02
C LYS A 4 -39.28 74.74 -21.41
N PHE A 5 -38.97 73.45 -21.55
CA PHE A 5 -39.35 72.69 -22.75
C PHE A 5 -39.69 71.23 -22.40
N SER A 6 -40.88 70.85 -22.85
CA SER A 6 -41.48 69.52 -22.80
C SER A 6 -41.21 68.81 -24.13
N LYS A 7 -40.94 67.50 -24.12
CA LYS A 7 -41.37 66.60 -25.21
C LYS A 7 -41.32 65.13 -24.80
N LYS A 8 -42.48 64.49 -24.97
CA LYS A 8 -42.68 63.04 -25.07
C LYS A 8 -41.90 62.47 -26.25
N GLY A 9 -41.44 61.24 -26.10
CA GLY A 9 -41.02 60.36 -27.19
C GLY A 9 -41.30 58.92 -26.78
N ASP A 10 -42.43 58.38 -27.24
CA ASP A 10 -42.74 56.96 -27.23
C ASP A 10 -41.88 56.26 -28.30
N GLY A 11 -41.20 55.18 -27.90
CA GLY A 11 -40.33 54.40 -28.78
C GLY A 11 -40.45 52.92 -28.46
N HIS A 12 -41.16 52.20 -29.33
CA HIS A 12 -41.29 50.75 -29.36
C HIS A 12 -39.96 50.03 -29.58
N GLY A 13 -39.85 48.83 -29.00
CA GLY A 13 -39.07 47.72 -29.55
C GLY A 13 -37.82 47.36 -28.78
N ASN A 14 -37.84 46.25 -28.03
CA ASN A 14 -37.31 44.99 -28.54
C ASN A 14 -37.53 43.89 -27.49
N GLU A 15 -38.30 42.86 -27.85
CA GLU A 15 -38.41 41.61 -27.11
C GLU A 15 -37.03 40.94 -27.10
N THR A 16 -36.31 41.08 -25.99
CA THR A 16 -35.16 40.23 -25.71
C THR A 16 -35.68 38.92 -25.14
N THR A 17 -35.73 37.92 -26.02
CA THR A 17 -35.84 36.49 -25.70
C THR A 17 -34.88 36.17 -24.55
N GLY A 18 -35.44 36.02 -23.36
CA GLY A 18 -34.73 35.49 -22.20
C GLY A 18 -34.36 34.05 -22.47
N ILE A 19 -33.16 33.82 -23.00
CA ILE A 19 -32.52 32.50 -22.94
C ILE A 19 -32.22 32.27 -21.46
N GLN A 20 -33.17 31.65 -20.75
CA GLN A 20 -32.92 30.96 -19.49
C GLN A 20 -31.94 29.82 -19.80
N THR A 21 -30.65 30.17 -19.85
CA THR A 21 -29.58 29.21 -19.68
C THR A 21 -29.68 28.71 -18.25
N GLY A 22 -30.51 27.67 -18.08
CA GLY A 22 -30.54 26.84 -16.90
C GLY A 22 -29.15 26.26 -16.69
N ARG A 23 -28.27 27.02 -16.04
CA ARG A 23 -27.12 26.49 -15.32
C ARG A 23 -27.71 25.57 -14.25
N ARG A 24 -28.00 24.33 -14.64
CA ARG A 24 -27.99 23.20 -13.71
C ARG A 24 -26.63 23.27 -13.05
N ARG A 25 -26.59 23.87 -11.85
CA ARG A 25 -25.47 23.68 -10.94
C ARG A 25 -25.49 22.19 -10.68
N PHE A 26 -24.69 21.43 -11.43
CA PHE A 26 -24.32 20.09 -11.03
C PHE A 26 -23.62 20.30 -9.70
N ALA A 27 -24.36 20.09 -8.60
CA ALA A 27 -23.77 19.99 -7.29
C ALA A 27 -22.70 18.91 -7.43
N ALA A 28 -21.43 19.31 -7.31
CA ALA A 28 -20.35 18.34 -7.23
C ALA A 28 -20.77 17.32 -6.16
N PRO A 29 -20.64 16.01 -6.40
CA PRO A 29 -20.95 15.02 -5.39
C PRO A 29 -20.19 15.44 -4.13
N LEU A 30 -20.94 15.66 -3.04
CA LEU A 30 -20.38 15.95 -1.71
C LEU A 30 -19.39 14.83 -1.42
N MET A 31 -18.10 15.10 -1.63
CA MET A 31 -17.04 14.20 -1.22
C MET A 31 -17.21 14.08 0.29
N LYS A 32 -17.55 12.87 0.76
CA LYS A 32 -17.71 12.56 2.17
C LYS A 32 -16.43 13.03 2.87
N GLU A 33 -16.56 13.93 3.83
CA GLU A 33 -15.39 14.40 4.58
C GLU A 33 -14.65 13.19 5.16
N PRO A 34 -13.32 13.13 5.01
CA PRO A 34 -12.53 12.01 5.52
C PRO A 34 -12.68 11.94 7.04
N ASP A 35 -13.15 10.80 7.56
CA ASP A 35 -13.32 10.59 9.01
C ASP A 35 -11.99 10.13 9.62
N PRO A 36 -11.40 10.86 10.59
CA PRO A 36 -10.19 10.43 11.30
C PRO A 36 -10.30 9.03 11.94
N ARG A 37 -11.51 8.57 12.26
CA ARG A 37 -11.77 7.22 12.78
C ARG A 37 -11.53 6.14 11.73
N GLU A 38 -11.73 6.43 10.45
CA GLU A 38 -11.42 5.51 9.35
C GLU A 38 -9.90 5.30 9.25
N LEU A 39 -9.09 6.35 9.44
CA LEU A 39 -7.63 6.24 9.49
C LEU A 39 -7.15 5.36 10.65
N GLY A 40 -7.79 5.46 11.83
CA GLY A 40 -7.50 4.58 12.97
C GLY A 40 -7.72 3.11 12.64
N LYS A 41 -8.86 2.77 12.04
CA LYS A 41 -9.19 1.39 11.64
C LYS A 41 -8.20 0.82 10.61
N LEU A 42 -7.81 1.62 9.62
CA LEU A 42 -6.82 1.21 8.62
C LEU A 42 -5.44 0.96 9.24
N ARG A 43 -5.05 1.75 10.26
CA ARG A 43 -3.81 1.51 11.02
C ARG A 43 -3.88 0.20 11.81
N ASP A 44 -5.02 -0.12 12.42
CA ASP A 44 -5.23 -1.40 13.12
C ASP A 44 -5.23 -2.61 12.16
N GLU A 45 -5.67 -2.41 10.92
CA GLU A 45 -5.56 -3.42 9.86
C GLU A 45 -4.10 -3.69 9.47
N ILE A 46 -3.29 -2.63 9.33
CA ILE A 46 -1.84 -2.77 9.12
C ILE A 46 -1.18 -3.54 10.27
N ASP A 47 -1.49 -3.19 11.53
CA ASP A 47 -0.91 -3.88 12.68
C ASP A 47 -1.29 -5.37 12.72
N ARG A 48 -2.51 -5.72 12.30
CA ARG A 48 -2.95 -7.12 12.16
C ARG A 48 -2.19 -7.85 11.05
N ALA A 49 -2.05 -7.23 9.87
CA ALA A 49 -1.32 -7.81 8.76
C ALA A 49 0.17 -8.01 9.10
N ASP A 50 0.78 -7.06 9.80
CA ASP A 50 2.17 -7.14 10.25
C ASP A 50 2.35 -8.29 11.28
N ALA A 51 1.40 -8.48 12.19
CA ALA A 51 1.42 -9.60 13.13
C ALA A 51 1.28 -10.96 12.43
N GLU A 52 0.41 -11.06 11.43
CA GLU A 52 0.25 -12.27 10.62
C GLU A 52 1.52 -12.58 9.83
N LEU A 53 2.13 -11.57 9.22
CA LEU A 53 3.37 -11.72 8.48
C LEU A 53 4.49 -12.26 9.38
N VAL A 54 4.65 -11.71 10.59
CA VAL A 54 5.64 -12.21 11.58
C VAL A 54 5.40 -13.68 11.92
N PHE A 55 4.13 -14.08 12.09
CA PHE A 55 3.77 -15.47 12.36
C PHE A 55 4.10 -16.40 11.18
N LEU A 56 3.83 -15.96 9.96
CA LEU A 56 4.16 -16.73 8.75
C LEU A 56 5.67 -16.85 8.54
N LEU A 57 6.44 -15.78 8.81
CA LEU A 57 7.90 -15.80 8.77
C LEU A 57 8.49 -16.77 9.81
N LYS A 58 7.88 -16.89 10.99
CA LYS A 58 8.27 -17.91 11.96
C LYS A 58 8.05 -19.32 11.43
N LYS A 59 6.87 -19.60 10.86
CA LYS A 59 6.58 -20.90 10.25
C LYS A 59 7.54 -21.23 9.12
N PHE A 60 7.86 -20.24 8.29
CA PHE A 60 8.84 -20.36 7.22
C PHE A 60 10.21 -20.73 7.78
N SER A 61 10.69 -20.00 8.79
CA SER A 61 11.98 -20.26 9.45
C SER A 61 12.04 -21.63 10.16
N ASP A 62 10.92 -22.10 10.71
CA ASP A 62 10.86 -23.43 11.33
C ASP A 62 10.86 -24.57 10.30
N GLY A 63 10.15 -24.37 9.18
CA GLY A 63 10.12 -25.32 8.07
C GLY A 63 11.50 -25.55 7.47
N THR A 64 12.31 -24.49 7.34
CA THR A 64 13.68 -24.59 6.83
C THR A 64 14.62 -25.33 7.80
N ARG A 65 14.43 -25.18 9.13
CA ARG A 65 15.23 -25.86 10.15
C ARG A 65 14.92 -27.35 10.28
N LYS A 66 13.64 -27.75 10.23
CA LYS A 66 13.21 -29.15 10.42
C LYS A 66 13.69 -30.11 9.32
N ASN A 67 14.01 -29.59 8.13
CA ASN A 67 14.48 -30.39 7.01
C ASN A 67 15.99 -30.78 7.08
N GLY A 68 16.63 -30.61 8.24
CA GLY A 68 17.69 -31.50 8.74
C GLY A 68 19.04 -31.55 8.02
N ARG A 69 19.25 -30.86 6.89
CA ARG A 69 20.58 -30.70 6.28
C ARG A 69 20.71 -29.29 5.70
N GLY A 70 20.95 -28.34 6.61
CA GLY A 70 21.32 -26.96 6.30
C GLY A 70 22.67 -26.91 5.58
N THR A 71 22.69 -27.26 4.30
CA THR A 71 23.56 -26.51 3.40
C THR A 71 22.79 -25.24 3.05
N PRO A 72 23.39 -24.04 3.21
CA PRO A 72 22.86 -22.85 2.58
C PRO A 72 22.61 -23.21 1.12
N VAL A 73 21.41 -22.94 0.62
CA VAL A 73 21.12 -23.19 -0.80
C VAL A 73 21.91 -22.16 -1.59
N ARG A 74 23.17 -22.49 -1.87
CA ARG A 74 23.92 -22.06 -3.05
C ARG A 74 23.40 -22.76 -4.32
N ASN A 75 22.25 -23.45 -4.25
CA ASN A 75 21.58 -23.95 -5.45
C ASN A 75 20.75 -22.81 -6.05
N ALA A 76 21.41 -22.01 -6.90
CA ALA A 76 20.79 -20.91 -7.63
C ALA A 76 19.51 -21.34 -8.37
N GLU A 77 19.41 -22.62 -8.78
CA GLU A 77 18.23 -23.14 -9.47
C GLU A 77 16.97 -23.17 -8.59
N LEU A 78 17.11 -23.55 -7.32
CA LEU A 78 15.97 -23.56 -6.38
C LEU A 78 15.54 -22.13 -6.01
N GLN A 79 16.50 -21.21 -5.89
CA GLN A 79 16.20 -19.80 -5.67
C GLN A 79 15.47 -19.19 -6.87
N LEU A 80 15.94 -19.47 -8.08
CA LEU A 80 15.29 -19.03 -9.32
C LEU A 80 13.86 -19.57 -9.43
N LYS A 81 13.63 -20.86 -9.15
CA LYS A 81 12.27 -21.44 -9.14
C LYS A 81 11.36 -20.77 -8.10
N ALA A 82 11.87 -20.51 -6.90
CA ALA A 82 11.09 -19.82 -5.86
C ALA A 82 10.76 -18.38 -6.29
N ILE A 83 11.71 -17.67 -6.91
CA ILE A 83 11.51 -16.33 -7.48
C ILE A 83 10.48 -16.40 -8.62
N GLU A 84 10.56 -17.34 -9.55
CA GLU A 84 9.57 -17.51 -10.63
C GLU A 84 8.15 -17.76 -10.09
N ARG A 85 8.02 -18.57 -9.04
CA ARG A 85 6.73 -18.76 -8.36
C ARG A 85 6.23 -17.47 -7.72
N ALA A 86 7.12 -16.75 -7.02
CA ALA A 86 6.81 -15.45 -6.45
C ALA A 86 6.32 -14.47 -7.55
N LYS A 87 7.03 -14.39 -8.67
CA LYS A 87 6.64 -13.57 -9.83
C LYS A 87 5.27 -13.93 -10.39
N LYS A 88 4.96 -15.23 -10.49
CA LYS A 88 3.63 -15.70 -10.90
C LYS A 88 2.54 -15.25 -9.92
N SER A 89 2.76 -15.39 -8.61
CA SER A 89 1.83 -14.89 -7.60
C SER A 89 1.68 -13.36 -7.65
N ALA A 90 2.77 -12.61 -7.92
CA ALA A 90 2.72 -11.17 -8.11
C ALA A 90 1.81 -10.78 -9.28
N LEU A 91 1.87 -11.53 -10.39
CA LEU A 91 1.01 -11.33 -11.56
C LEU A 91 -0.47 -11.55 -11.20
N GLU A 92 -0.78 -12.63 -10.48
CA GLU A 92 -2.14 -12.94 -10.00
C GLU A 92 -2.69 -11.83 -9.09
N LEU A 93 -1.82 -11.23 -8.27
CA LEU A 93 -2.15 -10.13 -7.35
C LEU A 93 -2.05 -8.73 -7.99
N ARG A 94 -1.66 -8.65 -9.27
CA ARG A 94 -1.42 -7.39 -10.01
C ARG A 94 -0.42 -6.45 -9.32
N ILE A 95 0.64 -7.02 -8.75
CA ILE A 95 1.73 -6.29 -8.11
C ILE A 95 2.89 -6.14 -9.10
N ASN A 96 3.70 -5.09 -8.96
CA ASN A 96 4.96 -4.97 -9.69
C ASN A 96 5.87 -6.18 -9.38
N GLU A 97 6.12 -6.98 -10.41
CA GLU A 97 6.92 -8.21 -10.34
C GLU A 97 8.33 -7.97 -9.79
N ALA A 98 8.97 -6.85 -10.14
CA ALA A 98 10.33 -6.53 -9.71
C ALA A 98 10.39 -6.21 -8.22
N THR A 99 9.52 -5.32 -7.74
CA THR A 99 9.43 -4.97 -6.32
C THR A 99 9.10 -6.20 -5.48
N PHE A 100 8.22 -7.06 -5.99
CA PHE A 100 7.85 -8.30 -5.33
C PHE A 100 9.00 -9.30 -5.24
N ALA A 101 9.77 -9.48 -6.33
CA ALA A 101 10.94 -10.34 -6.34
C ALA A 101 12.02 -9.84 -5.37
N GLU A 102 12.23 -8.53 -5.25
CA GLU A 102 13.16 -7.91 -4.31
C GLU A 102 12.76 -8.16 -2.85
N VAL A 103 11.48 -7.98 -2.51
CA VAL A 103 10.98 -8.27 -1.16
C VAL A 103 11.16 -9.74 -0.81
N PHE A 104 10.79 -10.63 -1.72
CA PHE A 104 10.94 -12.06 -1.49
C PHE A 104 12.40 -12.48 -1.30
N THR A 105 13.29 -11.93 -2.13
CA THR A 105 14.73 -12.19 -2.04
C THR A 105 15.26 -11.74 -0.68
N SER A 106 14.89 -10.53 -0.25
CA SER A 106 15.30 -9.98 1.04
C SER A 106 14.80 -10.83 2.23
N ILE A 107 13.55 -11.30 2.19
CA ILE A 107 12.99 -12.19 3.21
C ILE A 107 13.77 -13.51 3.27
N ASN A 108 14.08 -14.10 2.12
CA ASN A 108 14.87 -15.34 2.03
C ASN A 108 16.29 -15.16 2.56
N GLU A 109 16.93 -14.02 2.31
CA GLU A 109 18.25 -13.69 2.86
C GLU A 109 18.23 -13.57 4.39
N ILE A 110 17.16 -12.99 4.97
CA ILE A 110 17.02 -12.79 6.42
C ILE A 110 16.75 -14.11 7.15
N PHE A 111 15.80 -14.92 6.67
CA PHE A 111 15.32 -16.11 7.38
C PHE A 111 15.94 -17.43 6.94
N GLY A 112 16.75 -17.41 5.89
CA GLY A 112 17.46 -18.57 5.40
C GLY A 112 16.70 -19.33 4.33
N ALA A 113 17.49 -20.02 3.52
CA ALA A 113 17.16 -20.46 2.18
C ALA A 113 15.92 -21.36 2.01
N VAL A 114 15.38 -21.25 0.79
CA VAL A 114 14.39 -22.13 0.16
C VAL A 114 14.63 -23.60 0.55
N PRO A 115 13.63 -24.33 1.05
CA PRO A 115 13.78 -25.73 1.42
C PRO A 115 14.23 -26.59 0.23
N ARG A 116 15.15 -27.51 0.49
CA ARG A 116 15.85 -28.36 -0.51
C ARG A 116 14.92 -29.18 -1.40
N ASN A 117 13.77 -29.55 -0.86
CA ASN A 117 12.70 -30.23 -1.58
C ASN A 117 11.51 -29.28 -1.47
N GLY A 118 10.88 -28.92 -2.59
CA GLY A 118 9.64 -28.14 -2.62
C GLY A 118 8.50 -28.90 -1.94
N SER A 119 8.59 -29.10 -0.63
CA SER A 119 7.55 -29.70 0.17
C SER A 119 6.37 -28.74 0.13
N ASP A 120 5.19 -29.22 -0.26
CA ASP A 120 3.96 -28.44 -0.40
C ASP A 120 3.67 -27.49 0.78
N GLY A 121 4.14 -27.84 1.98
CA GLY A 121 4.02 -27.02 3.18
C GLY A 121 4.74 -25.67 3.13
N THR A 122 5.90 -25.57 2.48
CA THR A 122 6.69 -24.33 2.43
C THR A 122 6.25 -23.43 1.30
N GLU A 123 5.82 -24.00 0.18
CA GLU A 123 5.22 -23.24 -0.92
C GLU A 123 3.90 -22.58 -0.49
N LYS A 124 3.10 -23.30 0.30
CA LYS A 124 1.89 -22.73 0.91
C LYS A 124 2.21 -21.56 1.85
N ILE A 125 3.26 -21.68 2.66
CA ILE A 125 3.68 -20.59 3.55
C ILE A 125 4.22 -19.41 2.74
N GLU A 126 5.01 -19.64 1.70
CA GLU A 126 5.48 -18.60 0.77
C GLU A 126 4.29 -17.85 0.16
N ALA A 127 3.30 -18.55 -0.38
CA ALA A 127 2.09 -17.92 -0.92
C ALA A 127 1.30 -17.12 0.13
N GLN A 128 1.24 -17.60 1.38
CA GLN A 128 0.59 -16.87 2.47
C GLN A 128 1.36 -15.60 2.85
N ILE A 129 2.70 -15.66 2.91
CA ILE A 129 3.54 -14.47 3.13
C ILE A 129 3.26 -13.41 2.06
N MET A 130 3.14 -13.85 0.81
CA MET A 130 2.82 -12.97 -0.31
C MET A 130 1.45 -12.34 -0.23
N GLN A 131 0.44 -13.14 0.10
CA GLN A 131 -0.91 -12.64 0.29
C GLN A 131 -0.95 -11.60 1.42
N ALA A 132 -0.28 -11.85 2.56
CA ALA A 132 -0.23 -10.91 3.68
C ALA A 132 0.47 -9.58 3.29
N LEU A 133 1.57 -9.65 2.54
CA LEU A 133 2.25 -8.46 2.02
C LEU A 133 1.36 -7.65 1.07
N TYR A 134 0.59 -8.33 0.22
CA TYR A 134 -0.35 -7.70 -0.70
C TYR A 134 -1.50 -6.98 0.03
N GLU A 135 -2.14 -7.67 0.98
CA GLU A 135 -3.24 -7.10 1.76
C GLU A 135 -2.77 -5.87 2.52
N ARG A 136 -1.61 -5.99 3.17
CA ARG A 136 -0.99 -4.85 3.85
C ARG A 136 -0.75 -3.69 2.89
N ALA A 137 -0.18 -3.94 1.71
CA ALA A 137 0.07 -2.90 0.70
C ALA A 137 -1.21 -2.19 0.26
N ASN A 138 -2.31 -2.92 0.05
CA ASN A 138 -3.60 -2.33 -0.26
C ASN A 138 -4.14 -1.45 0.87
N THR A 139 -4.09 -1.94 2.12
CA THR A 139 -4.48 -1.12 3.28
C THR A 139 -3.62 0.15 3.38
N ALA A 140 -2.33 0.08 3.04
CA ALA A 140 -1.48 1.27 2.98
C ALA A 140 -1.91 2.30 1.94
N LYS A 141 -2.37 1.86 0.76
CA LYS A 141 -2.90 2.78 -0.26
C LYS A 141 -4.11 3.53 0.26
N GLU A 142 -4.97 2.86 1.02
CA GLU A 142 -6.11 3.49 1.68
C GLU A 142 -5.66 4.43 2.80
N VAL A 143 -4.62 4.07 3.58
CA VAL A 143 -3.99 4.98 4.56
C VAL A 143 -3.42 6.22 3.88
N LYS A 144 -2.76 6.07 2.72
CA LYS A 144 -2.24 7.19 1.93
C LYS A 144 -3.37 8.13 1.53
N LYS A 145 -4.42 7.61 0.88
CA LYS A 145 -5.60 8.41 0.48
C LYS A 145 -6.24 9.13 1.67
N ALA A 146 -6.37 8.45 2.80
CA ALA A 146 -6.93 9.03 4.01
C ALA A 146 -6.02 10.14 4.58
N LYS A 147 -4.71 9.95 4.61
CA LYS A 147 -3.74 10.97 5.03
C LYS A 147 -3.76 12.18 4.10
N ASP A 148 -3.77 11.97 2.78
CA ASP A 148 -3.84 13.03 1.77
C ASP A 148 -5.12 13.86 1.95
N ALA A 149 -6.25 13.19 2.13
CA ALA A 149 -7.53 13.86 2.35
C ALA A 149 -7.58 14.66 3.68
N LEU A 150 -6.82 14.23 4.69
CA LEU A 150 -6.70 14.91 5.98
C LEU A 150 -5.55 15.93 6.03
N GLY A 151 -4.76 16.09 4.96
CA GLY A 151 -3.58 16.95 4.92
C GLY A 151 -2.46 16.51 5.87
N LEU A 152 -2.40 15.21 6.20
CA LEU A 152 -1.41 14.64 7.11
C LEU A 152 -0.13 14.22 6.36
N PRO A 153 1.04 14.29 7.00
CA PRO A 153 2.28 13.86 6.36
C PRO A 153 2.28 12.36 6.10
N MET A 154 2.78 11.98 4.92
CA MET A 154 2.85 10.57 4.52
C MET A 154 3.79 9.77 5.43
N ARG A 155 4.95 10.35 5.77
CA ARG A 155 5.89 9.80 6.75
C ARG A 155 5.52 10.24 8.16
N ASP A 156 5.55 9.28 9.08
CA ASP A 156 5.28 9.49 10.51
C ASP A 156 6.27 8.61 11.27
N GLU A 157 7.42 9.19 11.62
CA GLU A 157 8.55 8.46 12.21
C GLU A 157 8.17 7.76 13.52
N ALA A 158 7.33 8.41 14.33
CA ALA A 158 6.84 7.82 15.58
C ALA A 158 6.00 6.57 15.31
N ARG A 159 5.14 6.61 14.28
CA ARG A 159 4.36 5.45 13.87
C ARG A 159 5.22 4.37 13.22
N GLU A 160 6.19 4.73 12.39
CA GLU A 160 7.14 3.77 11.80
C GLU A 160 7.90 3.02 12.90
N GLN A 161 8.39 3.74 13.91
CA GLN A 161 9.05 3.14 15.06
C GLN A 161 8.10 2.22 15.85
N GLN A 162 6.85 2.63 16.07
CA GLN A 162 5.85 1.79 16.74
C GLN A 162 5.61 0.47 15.99
N VAL A 163 5.54 0.51 14.66
CA VAL A 163 5.41 -0.70 13.83
C VAL A 163 6.62 -1.60 14.00
N LEU A 164 7.84 -1.06 13.97
CA LEU A 164 9.06 -1.83 14.19
C LEU A 164 9.10 -2.48 15.58
N ASP A 165 8.70 -1.74 16.62
CA ASP A 165 8.65 -2.25 18.00
C ASP A 165 7.58 -3.35 18.16
N ASN A 166 6.44 -3.19 17.50
CA ASN A 166 5.40 -4.22 17.44
C ASN A 166 5.90 -5.49 16.74
N ILE A 167 6.60 -5.36 15.61
CA ILE A 167 7.22 -6.48 14.89
C ILE A 167 8.22 -7.21 15.80
N ARG A 168 9.13 -6.48 16.47
CA ARG A 168 10.09 -7.05 17.42
C ARG A 168 9.38 -7.81 18.55
N LYS A 169 8.37 -7.19 19.16
CA LYS A 169 7.61 -7.78 20.26
C LYS A 169 6.92 -9.07 19.81
N LYS A 170 6.20 -9.04 18.69
CA LYS A 170 5.50 -10.22 18.14
C LYS A 170 6.46 -11.33 17.73
N ALA A 171 7.62 -10.96 17.18
CA ALA A 171 8.67 -11.91 16.86
C ALA A 171 9.19 -12.60 18.13
N GLY A 172 9.48 -11.84 19.19
CA GLY A 172 9.90 -12.37 20.48
C GLY A 172 8.86 -13.28 21.12
N GLU A 173 7.59 -12.86 21.16
CA GLU A 173 6.46 -13.68 21.63
C GLU A 173 6.34 -15.00 20.85
N GLY A 174 6.61 -14.96 19.54
CA GLY A 174 6.58 -16.12 18.65
C GLY A 174 7.85 -16.98 18.67
N GLY A 175 8.88 -16.63 19.45
CA GLY A 175 10.17 -17.33 19.47
C GLY A 175 11.00 -17.15 18.19
N LEU A 176 10.70 -16.12 17.39
CA LEU A 176 11.54 -15.64 16.31
C LEU A 176 12.59 -14.68 16.88
N ASN A 177 13.76 -14.56 16.25
CA ASN A 177 14.75 -13.57 16.67
C ASN A 177 14.19 -12.15 16.39
N PRO A 178 13.98 -11.30 17.41
CA PRO A 178 13.37 -9.97 17.22
C PRO A 178 14.17 -9.06 16.30
N GLU A 179 15.50 -9.09 16.38
CA GLU A 179 16.37 -8.25 15.55
C GLU A 179 16.36 -8.70 14.10
N LYS A 180 16.31 -10.01 13.83
CA LYS A 180 16.12 -10.51 12.46
C LYS A 180 14.76 -10.12 11.90
N ALA A 181 13.69 -10.20 12.71
CA ALA A 181 12.37 -9.77 12.27
C ALA A 181 12.30 -8.25 12.02
N ALA A 182 13.02 -7.46 12.80
CA ALA A 182 13.12 -6.02 12.60
C ALA A 182 13.75 -5.65 11.25
N LEU A 183 14.64 -6.48 10.68
CA LEU A 183 15.19 -6.27 9.33
C LEU A 183 14.13 -6.33 8.22
N VAL A 184 13.02 -7.03 8.47
CA VAL A 184 11.88 -7.08 7.54
C VAL A 184 11.08 -5.79 7.61
N GLY A 185 11.00 -5.16 8.78
CA GLY A 185 10.21 -3.95 9.03
C GLY A 185 10.42 -2.84 7.97
N PRO A 186 11.65 -2.42 7.67
CA PRO A 186 11.94 -1.45 6.62
C PRO A 186 11.48 -1.90 5.23
N ILE A 187 11.61 -3.19 4.88
CA ILE A 187 11.17 -3.73 3.59
C ILE A 187 9.65 -3.58 3.47
N ILE A 188 8.95 -3.94 4.53
CA ILE A 188 7.49 -3.86 4.59
C ILE A 188 7.08 -2.38 4.50
N ILE A 189 7.65 -1.49 5.33
CA ILE A 189 7.39 -0.03 5.30
C ILE A 189 7.72 0.58 3.93
N GLN A 190 8.84 0.24 3.30
CA GLN A 190 9.24 0.78 2.01
C GLN A 190 8.28 0.37 0.89
N PHE A 191 7.71 -0.84 0.97
CA PHE A 191 6.66 -1.28 0.05
C PHE A 191 5.42 -0.37 0.06
N PHE A 192 5.22 0.43 1.10
CA PHE A 192 4.16 1.44 1.18
C PHE A 192 4.47 2.75 0.45
N ILE A 193 5.75 3.04 0.23
CA ILE A 193 6.21 4.33 -0.28
C ILE A 193 6.52 4.25 -1.79
N CYS A 194 6.87 3.06 -2.29
CA CYS A 194 7.41 2.88 -3.64
C CYS A 194 6.41 2.81 -4.82
N GLU A 195 5.14 3.16 -4.66
CA GLU A 195 4.29 3.44 -5.86
C GLU A 195 4.41 4.89 -6.37
N GLU A 196 5.28 5.71 -5.78
CA GLU A 196 5.46 7.12 -6.19
C GLU A 196 6.62 7.36 -7.18
N THR A 197 7.31 6.31 -7.62
CA THR A 197 8.33 6.42 -8.68
C THR A 197 7.89 5.74 -9.97
N VAL A 198 6.76 6.16 -10.53
CA VAL A 198 6.56 6.13 -11.99
C VAL A 198 6.59 7.57 -12.48
N VAL A 199 7.79 7.95 -12.95
CA VAL A 199 8.16 9.10 -13.76
C VAL A 199 6.94 9.86 -14.33
N GLU A 200 6.58 11.00 -13.72
CA GLU A 200 5.97 12.08 -14.50
C GLU A 200 7.04 12.54 -15.49
N SER A 201 6.95 12.07 -16.73
CA SER A 201 7.67 12.67 -17.83
C SER A 201 7.31 14.17 -17.86
N PRO A 202 8.29 15.09 -17.85
CA PRO A 202 7.98 16.50 -18.01
C PRO A 202 7.31 16.65 -19.38
N LYS A 203 6.04 17.06 -19.37
CA LYS A 203 5.34 17.48 -20.59
C LYS A 203 6.15 18.63 -21.17
N ARG A 204 6.87 18.37 -22.26
CA ARG A 204 7.39 19.39 -23.15
C ARG A 204 6.27 19.95 -24.01
#